data_AF-A0A0F9SRV2-F1
#
_entry.id   AF-A0A0F9SRV2-F1
#
_cell.length_a   1.000
_cell.length_b   1.000
_cell.length_c   1.000
_cell.angle_alpha   90.00
_cell.angle_beta   90.00
_cell.angle_gamma   90.00
#
_symmetry.space_group_name_H-M   'P 1'
#
loop_
_entity.id
_entity.type
_entity.pdbx_description
1 polymer ?
#
loop_
_entity_poly.entity_id
_entity_poly.type
_entity_poly.pdbx_seq_one_letter_code
_entity_poly.pdbx_strand_id
1 'polypeptide(L)'
;MTPEQLKKEFWITPPEIYKSLDDEFHFDFDPCPYPFNGIDGTETNWGKSTYLNPPFRKSDGRFGKGPTAFIRKAIEENKKGKTVVVIINTMSYINLLLEAGAEMRSMGRVKWLDGQTGEPWKSPSNTTLFVLRGKNV
;
A
#
# COMPACT_ATOMS: atom_id res chain seq x y z
N MET A 1 -0.98 -32.20 -24.69
CA MET A 1 -0.33 -31.24 -23.76
C MET A 1 -1.42 -30.32 -23.25
N THR A 2 -1.70 -30.36 -21.94
CA THR A 2 -2.67 -29.47 -21.31
C THR A 2 -2.20 -28.03 -21.42
N PRO A 3 -3.07 -27.04 -21.67
CA PRO A 3 -2.69 -25.64 -21.59
C PRO A 3 -2.12 -25.40 -20.18
N GLU A 4 -0.84 -25.09 -20.10
CA GLU A 4 -0.24 -24.53 -18.90
C GLU A 4 -1.10 -23.33 -18.52
N GLN A 5 -1.77 -23.41 -17.37
CA GLN A 5 -2.62 -22.33 -16.89
C GLN A 5 -1.75 -21.08 -16.80
N LEU A 6 -2.01 -20.09 -17.65
CA LEU A 6 -1.30 -18.83 -17.65
C LEU A 6 -1.33 -18.25 -16.24
N LYS A 7 -0.15 -18.15 -15.62
CA LYS A 7 -0.01 -17.58 -14.28
C LYS A 7 -0.39 -16.10 -14.37
N LYS A 8 -1.44 -15.71 -13.65
CA LYS A 8 -1.85 -14.31 -13.52
C LYS A 8 -0.85 -13.59 -12.62
N GLU A 9 -0.03 -12.70 -13.19
CA GLU A 9 1.02 -11.98 -12.46
C GLU A 9 0.72 -10.49 -12.28
N PHE A 10 0.07 -9.85 -13.26
CA PHE A 10 -0.22 -8.42 -13.25
C PHE A 10 -1.71 -8.17 -13.07
N TRP A 11 -2.05 -7.37 -12.05
CA TRP A 11 -3.41 -6.95 -11.74
C TRP A 11 -3.54 -5.47 -12.00
N ILE A 12 -4.19 -5.10 -13.10
CA ILE A 12 -4.40 -3.71 -13.50
C ILE A 12 -5.60 -3.12 -12.76
N THR A 13 -5.52 -1.85 -12.41
CA THR A 13 -6.67 -1.10 -11.86
C THR A 13 -7.73 -0.96 -12.95
N PRO A 14 -9.02 -1.17 -12.65
CA PRO A 14 -10.09 -0.92 -13.61
C PRO A 14 -10.00 0.50 -14.20
N PRO A 15 -10.16 0.68 -15.52
CA PRO A 15 -9.94 1.97 -16.19
C PRO A 15 -10.76 3.12 -15.61
N GLU A 16 -11.98 2.86 -15.15
CA GLU A 16 -12.87 3.85 -14.55
C GLU A 16 -12.36 4.37 -13.19
N ILE A 17 -11.77 3.50 -12.37
CA ILE A 17 -11.15 3.89 -11.10
C ILE A 17 -9.88 4.69 -11.38
N TYR A 18 -9.02 4.19 -12.28
CA TYR A 18 -7.80 4.89 -12.66
C TYR A 18 -8.11 6.28 -13.22
N LYS A 19 -9.05 6.38 -14.16
CA LYS A 19 -9.43 7.64 -14.80
C LYS A 19 -9.95 8.65 -13.79
N SER A 20 -10.82 8.23 -12.85
CA SER A 20 -11.31 9.15 -11.81
C SER A 20 -10.20 9.73 -10.95
N LEU A 21 -9.16 8.94 -10.65
CA LEU A 21 -8.00 9.40 -9.90
C LEU A 21 -7.09 10.29 -10.77
N ASP A 22 -6.88 9.92 -12.03
CA ASP A 22 -6.05 10.70 -12.96
C ASP A 22 -6.66 12.06 -13.32
N ASP A 23 -7.99 12.13 -13.41
CA ASP A 23 -8.73 13.39 -13.57
C ASP A 23 -8.52 14.32 -12.35
N GLU A 24 -8.32 13.77 -11.15
CA GLU A 24 -8.08 14.55 -9.91
C GLU A 24 -6.60 14.91 -9.71
N PHE A 25 -5.69 13.97 -9.96
CA PHE A 25 -4.28 14.08 -9.59
C PHE A 25 -3.32 14.28 -10.75
N HIS A 26 -3.78 14.10 -12.00
CA HIS A 26 -3.02 14.28 -13.25
C HIS A 26 -1.65 13.58 -13.21
N PHE A 27 -1.66 12.25 -13.27
CA PHE A 27 -0.46 11.44 -13.10
C PHE A 27 0.51 11.61 -14.28
N ASP A 28 1.79 11.80 -13.96
CA ASP A 28 2.90 11.86 -14.92
C ASP A 28 3.85 10.66 -14.81
N PHE A 29 3.55 9.72 -13.90
CA PHE A 29 4.38 8.57 -13.64
C PHE A 29 3.64 7.36 -13.07
N ASP A 30 4.07 6.16 -13.46
CA ASP A 30 3.69 4.87 -12.90
C ASP A 30 4.96 4.02 -12.67
N PRO A 31 5.31 3.68 -11.42
CA PRO A 31 6.48 2.86 -11.10
C PRO A 31 6.22 1.35 -11.28
N CYS A 32 4.99 0.94 -11.53
CA CYS A 32 4.56 -0.44 -11.72
C CYS A 32 3.76 -0.60 -13.04
N PRO A 33 4.27 -0.10 -14.19
CA PRO A 33 3.48 -0.04 -15.41
C PRO A 33 3.23 -1.43 -15.97
N TYR A 34 2.09 -1.57 -16.64
CA TYR A 34 1.83 -2.67 -17.54
C TYR A 34 1.68 -2.17 -18.98
N PRO A 35 2.36 -2.77 -19.97
CA PRO A 35 3.32 -3.88 -19.85
C PRO A 35 4.56 -3.49 -19.04
N PHE A 36 5.13 -4.47 -18.32
CA PHE A 36 6.36 -4.25 -17.55
C PHE A 36 7.50 -3.88 -18.49
N ASN A 37 8.18 -2.78 -18.21
CA ASN A 37 9.21 -2.19 -19.07
C ASN A 37 10.65 -2.60 -18.70
N GLY A 38 10.84 -3.52 -17.75
CA GLY A 38 12.17 -3.98 -17.33
C GLY A 38 12.83 -3.13 -16.23
N ILE A 39 12.22 -2.03 -15.79
CA ILE A 39 12.83 -1.08 -14.85
C ILE A 39 12.39 -1.36 -13.41
N ASP A 40 13.33 -1.32 -12.45
CA ASP A 40 12.99 -1.36 -11.03
C ASP A 40 12.40 -0.02 -10.59
N GLY A 41 11.07 0.02 -10.43
CA GLY A 41 10.35 1.20 -9.97
C GLY A 41 10.76 1.71 -8.58
N THR A 42 11.43 0.89 -7.75
CA THR A 42 11.94 1.32 -6.43
C THR A 42 13.28 2.04 -6.51
N GLU A 43 14.03 1.88 -7.61
CA GLU A 43 15.39 2.43 -7.78
C GLU A 43 15.44 3.57 -8.82
N THR A 44 14.31 3.93 -9.43
CA THR A 44 14.22 5.06 -10.38
C THR A 44 13.69 6.35 -9.73
N ASN A 45 13.82 7.48 -10.43
CA ASN A 45 13.23 8.76 -10.03
C ASN A 45 11.77 8.83 -10.49
N TRP A 46 10.86 9.25 -9.60
CA TRP A 46 9.44 9.36 -9.93
C TRP A 46 9.10 10.75 -10.50
N GLY A 47 7.95 10.87 -11.16
CA GLY A 47 7.43 12.15 -11.65
C GLY A 47 6.91 13.07 -10.52
N LYS A 48 6.24 14.16 -10.88
CA LYS A 48 5.65 15.10 -9.91
C LYS A 48 4.37 14.55 -9.28
N SER A 49 3.58 13.77 -10.03
CA SER A 49 2.33 13.15 -9.57
C SER A 49 2.30 11.68 -10.01
N THR A 50 2.41 10.77 -9.04
CA THR A 50 2.60 9.34 -9.30
C THR A 50 1.38 8.53 -8.88
N TYR A 51 0.92 7.64 -9.76
CA TYR A 51 0.01 6.56 -9.40
C TYR A 51 0.78 5.30 -9.03
N LEU A 52 0.51 4.73 -7.85
CA LEU A 52 1.19 3.55 -7.35
C LEU A 52 0.17 2.43 -7.06
N ASN A 53 0.17 1.42 -7.93
CA ASN A 53 -0.47 0.11 -7.71
C ASN A 53 0.64 -0.96 -7.60
N PRO A 54 1.21 -1.20 -6.40
CA PRO A 54 2.37 -2.06 -6.24
C PRO A 54 1.97 -3.55 -6.26
N PRO A 55 2.95 -4.47 -6.38
CA PRO A 55 2.71 -5.89 -6.12
C PRO A 55 2.09 -6.13 -4.75
N PHE A 56 1.10 -7.03 -4.66
CA PHE A 56 0.38 -7.27 -3.40
C PHE A 56 1.17 -8.12 -2.41
N ARG A 57 2.10 -8.95 -2.90
CA ARG A 57 3.03 -9.74 -2.08
C ARG A 57 4.44 -9.59 -2.61
N LYS A 58 5.42 -9.90 -1.75
CA LYS A 58 6.83 -9.96 -2.16
C LYS A 58 7.07 -10.97 -3.28
N SER A 59 6.34 -12.09 -3.28
CA SER A 59 6.41 -13.13 -4.31
C SER A 59 5.95 -12.68 -5.70
N ASP A 60 5.13 -11.63 -5.75
CA ASP A 60 4.51 -11.15 -6.98
C ASP A 60 5.37 -10.03 -7.61
N GLY A 61 6.29 -9.48 -6.83
CA GLY A 61 7.13 -8.35 -7.22
C GLY A 61 8.36 -8.74 -8.01
N ARG A 62 8.72 -7.90 -8.98
CA ARG A 62 10.01 -7.97 -9.67
C ARG A 62 11.13 -7.58 -8.71
N PHE A 63 12.33 -8.10 -8.97
CA PHE A 63 13.54 -7.83 -8.17
C PHE A 63 13.39 -8.15 -6.66
N GLY A 64 12.42 -9.01 -6.30
CA GLY A 64 12.13 -9.36 -4.91
C GLY A 64 11.51 -8.22 -4.09
N LYS A 65 10.96 -7.18 -4.74
CA LYS A 65 10.39 -5.99 -4.10
C LYS A 65 8.88 -6.13 -3.93
N GLY A 66 8.43 -6.28 -2.69
CA GLY A 66 7.01 -6.31 -2.34
C GLY A 66 6.43 -4.92 -2.04
N PRO A 67 5.18 -4.85 -1.55
CA PRO A 67 4.48 -3.58 -1.33
C PRO A 67 5.24 -2.66 -0.37
N THR A 68 5.84 -3.20 0.70
CA THR A 68 6.62 -2.41 1.67
C THR A 68 7.81 -1.67 1.05
N ALA A 69 8.46 -2.21 0.01
CA ALA A 69 9.56 -1.52 -0.66
C ALA A 69 9.04 -0.28 -1.42
N PHE A 70 7.93 -0.43 -2.13
CA PHE A 70 7.27 0.68 -2.84
C PHE A 70 6.70 1.73 -1.89
N ILE A 71 6.12 1.35 -0.75
CA ILE A 71 5.63 2.32 0.26
C ILE A 71 6.79 3.15 0.85
N ARG A 72 7.96 2.54 1.11
CA ARG A 72 9.14 3.30 1.56
C ARG A 72 9.58 4.31 0.51
N LYS A 73 9.65 3.88 -0.76
CA LYS A 73 9.97 4.76 -1.88
C LYS A 73 8.94 5.89 -2.05
N ALA A 74 7.65 5.60 -1.94
CA ALA A 74 6.59 6.61 -1.99
C ALA A 74 6.78 7.70 -0.93
N ILE A 75 7.12 7.32 0.31
CA ILE A 75 7.41 8.26 1.39
C ILE A 75 8.67 9.10 1.07
N GLU A 76 9.72 8.50 0.51
CA GLU A 76 10.93 9.20 0.09
C GLU A 76 10.67 10.22 -1.02
N GLU A 77 9.87 9.86 -2.03
CA GLU A 77 9.51 10.75 -3.13
C GLU A 77 8.57 11.86 -2.66
N ASN A 78 7.61 11.56 -1.77
CA ASN A 78 6.73 12.58 -1.20
C ASN A 78 7.50 13.61 -0.36
N LYS A 79 8.52 13.20 0.40
CA LYS A 79 9.43 14.11 1.12
C LYS A 79 10.16 15.09 0.19
N LYS A 80 10.24 14.84 -1.11
CA LYS A 80 10.79 15.74 -2.13
C LYS A 80 9.75 16.72 -2.69
N GLY A 81 8.54 16.77 -2.12
CA GLY A 81 7.45 17.63 -2.58
C GLY A 81 6.61 17.04 -3.71
N LYS A 82 6.71 15.74 -3.98
CA LYS A 82 5.94 15.04 -5.02
C LYS A 82 4.62 14.50 -4.46
N THR A 83 3.60 14.42 -5.30
CA THR A 83 2.35 13.73 -4.99
C THR A 83 2.48 12.26 -5.35
N VAL A 84 2.13 11.37 -4.43
CA VAL A 84 2.04 9.94 -4.69
C VAL A 84 0.68 9.44 -4.23
N VAL A 85 -0.13 8.96 -5.17
CA VAL A 85 -1.42 8.34 -4.90
C VAL A 85 -1.23 6.84 -4.92
N VAL A 86 -1.58 6.18 -3.83
CA VAL A 86 -1.29 4.76 -3.61
C VAL A 86 -2.59 3.98 -3.45
N ILE A 87 -2.75 2.91 -4.23
CA ILE A 87 -3.79 1.91 -4.02
C ILE A 87 -3.16 0.63 -3.49
N ILE A 88 -3.60 0.15 -2.32
CA ILE A 88 -3.15 -1.11 -1.73
C ILE A 88 -4.30 -1.79 -1.00
N ASN A 89 -4.29 -3.12 -1.00
CA ASN A 89 -5.25 -3.91 -0.25
C ASN A 89 -5.02 -3.79 1.25
N THR A 90 -6.11 -3.78 2.01
CA THR A 90 -6.10 -3.79 3.47
C THR A 90 -7.04 -4.88 4.00
N MET A 91 -6.98 -5.16 5.30
CA MET A 91 -7.90 -6.09 5.94
C MET A 91 -9.31 -5.48 6.00
N SER A 92 -10.35 -6.31 5.89
CA SER A 92 -11.74 -5.85 5.85
C SER A 92 -12.12 -4.95 7.02
N TYR A 93 -11.72 -5.30 8.25
CA TYR A 93 -12.00 -4.49 9.44
C TYR A 93 -11.29 -3.12 9.42
N ILE A 94 -10.12 -3.00 8.77
CA ILE A 94 -9.44 -1.72 8.58
C ILE A 94 -10.25 -0.86 7.60
N ASN A 95 -10.74 -1.46 6.50
CA ASN A 95 -11.55 -0.75 5.51
C ASN A 95 -12.87 -0.26 6.12
N LEU A 96 -13.55 -1.11 6.90
CA LEU A 96 -14.78 -0.73 7.62
C LEU A 96 -14.56 0.42 8.61
N LEU A 97 -13.42 0.45 9.31
CA LEU A 97 -13.08 1.56 10.21
C LEU A 97 -12.80 2.86 9.43
N LEU A 98 -12.16 2.76 8.26
CA LEU A 98 -11.98 3.90 7.36
C LEU A 98 -13.32 4.43 6.84
N GLU A 99 -14.21 3.55 6.37
CA GLU A 99 -15.57 3.89 5.92
C GLU A 99 -16.41 4.54 7.02
N ALA A 100 -16.22 4.11 8.27
CA ALA A 100 -16.86 4.72 9.43
C ALA A 100 -16.29 6.10 9.82
N GLY A 101 -15.22 6.57 9.14
CA GLY A 101 -14.57 7.84 9.43
C GLY A 101 -13.71 7.82 10.69
N ALA A 102 -13.14 6.67 11.07
CA ALA A 102 -12.27 6.57 12.22
C ALA A 102 -10.97 7.38 12.03
N GLU A 103 -10.50 8.04 13.11
CA GLU A 103 -9.17 8.64 13.12
C GLU A 103 -8.11 7.54 13.25
N MET A 104 -7.00 7.67 12.54
CA MET A 104 -5.93 6.66 12.52
C MET A 104 -4.63 7.19 13.13
N ARG A 105 -3.91 6.34 13.87
CA ARG A 105 -2.57 6.63 14.38
C ARG A 105 -1.66 5.41 14.23
N SER A 106 -0.43 5.62 13.78
CA SER A 106 0.59 4.58 13.82
C SER A 106 1.04 4.35 15.26
N MET A 107 0.98 3.10 15.72
CA MET A 107 1.51 2.68 17.02
C MET A 107 2.85 1.94 16.86
N GLY A 108 3.39 1.89 15.64
CA GLY A 108 4.60 1.14 15.33
C GLY A 108 4.44 -0.35 15.65
N ARG A 109 5.51 -0.96 16.17
CA ARG A 109 5.52 -2.38 16.55
C ARG A 109 5.24 -2.54 18.05
N VAL A 110 3.98 -2.75 18.41
CA VAL A 110 3.55 -2.79 19.82
C VAL A 110 3.95 -4.12 20.48
N LYS A 111 4.74 -4.04 21.55
CA LYS A 111 5.09 -5.17 22.42
C LYS A 111 3.98 -5.41 23.45
N TRP A 112 2.91 -6.07 23.03
CA TRP A 112 1.82 -6.46 23.91
C TRP A 112 2.32 -7.28 25.09
N LEU A 113 1.74 -7.10 26.27
CA LEU A 113 2.08 -7.89 27.45
C LEU A 113 1.17 -9.11 27.53
N ASP A 114 1.74 -10.26 27.92
CA ASP A 114 0.96 -11.42 28.31
C ASP A 114 0.10 -11.10 29.53
N GLY A 115 -1.18 -11.50 29.49
CA GLY A 115 -2.14 -11.15 30.55
C GLY A 115 -1.91 -11.86 31.88
N GLN A 116 -1.13 -12.94 31.91
CA GLN A 116 -0.86 -13.72 33.13
C GLN A 116 0.54 -13.43 33.68
N THR A 117 1.56 -13.40 32.81
CA THR A 117 2.96 -13.26 33.21
C THR A 117 3.46 -11.82 33.15
N GLY A 118 2.77 -10.94 32.41
CA GLY A 118 3.23 -9.58 32.13
C GLY A 118 4.43 -9.53 31.17
N GLU A 119 4.88 -10.66 30.62
CA GLU A 119 6.01 -10.69 29.71
C GLU A 119 5.66 -10.03 28.36
N PRO A 120 6.59 -9.25 27.75
CA PRO A 120 6.34 -8.63 26.46
C PRO A 120 6.43 -9.62 25.30
N TRP A 121 5.54 -9.47 24.33
CA TRP A 121 5.55 -10.22 23.09
C TRP A 121 6.84 -9.98 22.30
N LYS A 122 7.58 -11.07 22.02
CA LYS A 122 8.95 -11.03 21.47
C LYS A 122 9.00 -10.63 19.99
N SER A 123 7.89 -10.79 19.26
CA SER A 123 7.82 -10.56 17.80
C SER A 123 6.68 -9.60 17.43
N PRO A 124 6.74 -8.33 17.86
CA PRO A 124 5.63 -7.39 17.70
C PRO A 124 5.28 -7.12 16.25
N SER A 125 3.99 -7.04 15.95
CA SER A 125 3.44 -6.69 14.64
C SER A 125 3.28 -5.18 14.51
N ASN A 126 3.22 -4.67 13.28
CA ASN A 126 2.80 -3.29 13.04
C ASN A 126 1.34 -3.12 13.49
N THR A 127 1.07 -2.06 14.24
CA THR A 127 -0.25 -1.78 14.81
C THR A 127 -0.70 -0.38 14.42
N THR A 128 -1.95 -0.29 13.98
CA THR A 128 -2.65 0.98 13.79
C THR A 128 -3.73 1.10 14.86
N LEU A 129 -3.76 2.23 15.55
CA LEU A 129 -4.86 2.60 16.44
C LEU A 129 -5.94 3.30 15.62
N PHE A 130 -7.19 2.93 15.85
CA PHE A 130 -8.38 3.59 15.29
C PHE A 130 -9.20 4.21 16.42
N VAL A 131 -9.69 5.42 16.22
CA VAL A 131 -10.57 6.12 17.17
C VAL A 131 -11.91 6.42 16.49
N LEU A 132 -12.97 5.80 17.01
CA LEU A 132 -14.36 6.16 16.72
C LEU A 132 -14.83 7.14 17.79
N ARG A 133 -14.86 8.43 17.48
CA ARG A 133 -15.36 9.42 18.43
C ARG A 133 -16.87 9.27 18.60
N GLY A 134 -17.31 9.18 19.85
CA GLY A 134 -18.73 9.32 20.16
C GLY A 134 -19.23 10.65 19.62
N LYS A 135 -20.35 10.63 18.90
CA LYS A 135 -21.07 11.85 18.60
C LYS A 135 -21.71 12.29 19.91
N ASN A 136 -21.30 13.44 20.45
CA ASN A 136 -22.07 14.06 21.51
C ASN A 136 -23.45 14.33 20.91
N VAL A 137 -24.47 13.65 21.45
CA VAL A 137 -25.88 13.93 21.16
C VAL A 137 -26.24 15.22 21.88
#